data_AF-A0A0C2WM21-F1
#
_entry.id   AF-A0A0C2WM21-F1
#
_cell.length_a   1.000
_cell.length_b   1.000
_cell.length_c   1.000
_cell.angle_alpha   90.00
_cell.angle_beta   90.00
_cell.angle_gamma   90.00
#
_symmetry.space_group_name_H-M   'P 1'
#
loop_
_entity.id
_entity.type
_entity.pdbx_description
1 polymer ?
#
loop_
_entity_poly.entity_id
_entity_poly.type
_entity_poly.pdbx_seq_one_letter_code
_entity_poly.pdbx_strand_id
1 'polypeptide(L)'
;MAQLIRSAKSGSDWTDNELFAFNIVVQDVDVATFFGAPQLPPTTVSPVVLNNTFRPAPPAVISKEDRLFFKYLDRANIGEKAAVDDFAGHILRMLNFDDNDRSIATKRELSFTMCGTCVWAKADIAILDDAEYSLMVQEDKRTTVTDEPKPRLIAEAIAAFVENNRLRVPPLPQKTFPAITMVGPCPIFYKIPVTQALVDALITAQYPPQPTIVQRLVPPVPDPSSYRRHGMNPLENRRIVFQCLEAMRGLLVS
;
A
#
# COMPACT_ATOMS: atom_id res chain seq x y z
N MET A 1 -24.94 1.09 18.42
CA MET A 1 -23.84 2.07 18.33
C MET A 1 -24.40 3.40 17.84
N ALA A 2 -24.26 4.46 18.64
CA ALA A 2 -24.90 5.74 18.41
C ALA A 2 -24.26 6.50 17.23
N GLN A 3 -25.06 6.73 16.18
CA GLN A 3 -25.04 7.85 15.22
C GLN A 3 -23.71 8.31 14.59
N LEU A 4 -22.89 7.41 14.04
CA LEU A 4 -21.98 7.83 12.97
C LEU A 4 -22.80 8.10 11.70
N ILE A 5 -22.80 9.34 11.23
CA ILE A 5 -23.46 9.72 9.98
C ILE A 5 -22.71 9.07 8.83
N ARG A 6 -23.38 8.20 8.08
CA ARG A 6 -22.90 7.68 6.80
C ARG A 6 -23.35 8.65 5.72
N SER A 7 -22.40 9.40 5.18
CA SER A 7 -22.61 10.25 4.02
C SER A 7 -21.62 9.86 2.93
N ALA A 8 -21.98 10.11 1.69
CA ALA A 8 -21.08 9.94 0.56
C ALA A 8 -19.83 10.82 0.76
N LYS A 9 -18.65 10.23 0.61
CA LYS A 9 -17.35 10.92 0.64
C LYS A 9 -16.43 10.34 -0.41
N SER A 10 -15.62 11.20 -1.02
CA SER A 10 -14.47 10.77 -1.82
C SER A 10 -13.57 9.89 -0.96
N GLY A 11 -13.01 8.82 -1.53
CA GLY A 11 -12.03 7.96 -0.88
C GLY A 11 -10.84 8.75 -0.33
N SER A 12 -10.44 9.83 -1.01
CA SER A 12 -9.40 10.75 -0.55
C SER A 12 -9.75 11.49 0.76
N ASP A 13 -11.04 11.61 1.07
CA ASP A 13 -11.57 12.25 2.28
C ASP A 13 -11.91 11.24 3.38
N TRP A 14 -11.66 9.94 3.15
CA TRP A 14 -11.90 8.92 4.16
C TRP A 14 -10.97 9.09 5.36
N THR A 15 -11.56 8.92 6.53
CA THR A 15 -10.92 8.95 7.84
C THR A 15 -11.29 7.67 8.59
N ASP A 16 -10.78 7.52 9.82
CA ASP A 16 -11.15 6.38 10.66
C ASP A 16 -12.67 6.34 10.94
N ASN A 17 -13.39 7.47 10.83
CA ASN A 17 -14.86 7.49 10.92
C ASN A 17 -15.54 6.60 9.89
N GLU A 18 -15.04 6.56 8.66
CA GLU A 18 -15.59 5.69 7.61
C GLU A 18 -15.32 4.23 7.94
N LEU A 19 -14.13 3.91 8.46
CA LEU A 19 -13.80 2.55 8.90
C LEU A 19 -14.76 2.09 10.02
N PHE A 20 -14.98 2.93 11.04
CA PHE A 20 -15.94 2.63 12.10
C PHE A 20 -17.38 2.52 11.58
N ALA A 21 -17.79 3.41 10.67
CA ALA A 21 -19.14 3.46 10.13
C ALA A 21 -19.48 2.21 9.29
N PHE A 22 -18.49 1.58 8.66
CA PHE A 22 -18.64 0.37 7.85
C PHE A 22 -18.01 -0.88 8.48
N ASN A 23 -17.80 -0.88 9.80
CA ASN A 23 -17.31 -2.05 10.55
C ASN A 23 -15.99 -2.62 10.00
N ILE A 24 -15.07 -1.76 9.57
CA ILE A 24 -13.76 -2.14 9.08
C ILE A 24 -12.76 -2.01 10.22
N VAL A 25 -12.08 -3.11 10.56
CA VAL A 25 -11.12 -3.17 11.64
C VAL A 25 -9.75 -3.48 11.06
N VAL A 26 -8.74 -2.69 11.44
CA VAL A 26 -7.35 -2.95 11.08
C VAL A 26 -6.69 -3.70 12.22
N GLN A 27 -6.12 -4.86 11.91
CA GLN A 27 -5.46 -5.74 12.88
C GLN A 27 -3.99 -5.91 12.52
N ASP A 28 -3.12 -5.62 13.48
CA ASP A 28 -1.70 -5.90 13.37
C ASP A 28 -1.45 -7.41 13.47
N VAL A 29 -0.66 -7.93 12.53
CA VAL A 29 -0.31 -9.34 12.43
C VAL A 29 1.19 -9.52 12.20
N ASP A 30 1.70 -10.71 12.50
CA ASP A 30 3.10 -11.07 12.24
C ASP A 30 3.33 -11.50 10.78
N VAL A 31 4.61 -11.70 10.43
CA VAL A 31 5.04 -12.16 9.09
C VAL A 31 4.38 -13.48 8.71
N ALA A 32 4.32 -14.43 9.65
CA ALA A 32 3.79 -15.76 9.42
C ALA A 32 2.30 -15.72 9.04
N THR A 33 1.52 -14.94 9.78
CA THR A 33 0.10 -14.74 9.55
C THR A 33 -0.15 -13.94 8.27
N PHE A 34 0.63 -12.88 8.04
CA PHE A 34 0.43 -11.98 6.89
C PHE A 34 0.78 -12.64 5.56
N PHE A 35 1.96 -13.28 5.46
CA PHE A 35 2.43 -13.88 4.21
C PHE A 35 2.11 -15.38 4.07
N GLY A 36 1.66 -16.05 5.14
CA GLY A 36 1.48 -17.49 5.15
C GLY A 36 2.81 -18.26 5.16
N ALA A 37 3.92 -17.59 5.50
CA ALA A 37 5.26 -18.16 5.52
C ALA A 37 6.02 -17.71 6.78
N PRO A 38 6.72 -18.62 7.49
CA PRO A 38 7.35 -18.30 8.77
C PRO A 38 8.57 -17.38 8.62
N GLN A 39 9.12 -17.26 7.41
CA GLN A 39 10.33 -16.48 7.12
C GLN A 39 10.12 -15.65 5.87
N LEU A 40 10.68 -14.44 5.88
CA LEU A 40 10.71 -13.58 4.71
C LEU A 40 11.70 -14.15 3.68
N PRO A 41 11.42 -14.00 2.36
CA PRO A 41 12.32 -14.46 1.32
C PRO A 41 13.66 -13.71 1.36
N PRO A 42 14.73 -14.26 0.79
CA PRO A 42 15.95 -13.50 0.56
C PRO A 42 15.66 -12.33 -0.40
N THR A 43 16.35 -11.22 -0.23
CA THR A 43 16.24 -10.07 -1.13
C THR A 43 17.20 -10.20 -2.31
N THR A 44 16.74 -9.85 -3.51
CA THR A 44 17.57 -9.80 -4.72
C THR A 44 18.26 -8.45 -4.94
N VAL A 45 18.03 -7.50 -4.04
CA VAL A 45 18.55 -6.12 -4.14
C VAL A 45 20.07 -6.08 -4.03
N SER A 46 20.68 -5.18 -4.80
CA SER A 46 22.12 -4.96 -4.86
C SER A 46 22.76 -4.81 -3.46
N PRO A 47 23.90 -5.48 -3.21
CA PRO A 47 24.68 -5.26 -1.99
C PRO A 47 25.10 -3.80 -1.79
N VAL A 48 25.23 -3.01 -2.86
CA VAL A 48 25.52 -1.57 -2.76
C VAL A 48 24.41 -0.86 -1.99
N VAL A 49 23.15 -1.13 -2.34
CA VAL A 49 21.97 -0.59 -1.66
C VAL A 49 21.84 -1.14 -0.24
N LEU A 50 22.16 -2.42 -0.02
CA LEU A 50 21.92 -3.05 1.29
C LEU A 50 23.01 -2.79 2.33
N ASN A 51 24.23 -2.46 1.91
CA ASN A 51 25.39 -2.39 2.81
C ASN A 51 25.96 -0.97 2.99
N ASN A 52 25.41 0.05 2.32
CA ASN A 52 25.89 1.43 2.43
C ASN A 52 24.77 2.36 2.89
N THR A 53 24.98 3.11 3.96
CA THR A 53 23.96 4.06 4.47
C THR A 53 23.75 5.19 3.47
N PHE A 54 24.82 5.63 2.83
CA PHE A 54 24.85 6.69 1.82
C PHE A 54 25.40 6.15 0.51
N ARG A 55 25.16 6.89 -0.58
CA ARG A 55 25.77 6.63 -1.87
C ARG A 55 27.30 6.56 -1.73
N PRO A 56 27.96 5.46 -2.20
CA PRO A 56 29.42 5.41 -2.24
C PRO A 56 30.03 6.58 -3.02
N ALA A 57 31.08 7.20 -2.46
CA ALA A 57 31.80 8.30 -3.08
C ALA A 57 32.73 7.81 -4.21
N PRO A 58 33.08 8.68 -5.19
CA PRO A 58 34.14 8.36 -6.16
C PRO A 58 35.43 7.93 -5.44
N PRO A 59 36.19 6.95 -5.98
CA PRO A 59 36.12 6.38 -7.33
C PRO A 59 35.18 5.18 -7.49
N ALA A 60 34.31 4.87 -6.52
CA ALA A 60 33.39 3.74 -6.61
C ALA A 60 32.45 3.87 -7.83
N VAL A 61 32.46 2.86 -8.71
CA VAL A 61 31.54 2.77 -9.84
C VAL A 61 30.30 2.02 -9.38
N ILE A 62 29.16 2.71 -9.37
CA ILE A 62 27.86 2.14 -9.01
C ILE A 62 26.89 2.20 -10.19
N SER A 63 25.93 1.27 -10.23
CA SER A 63 24.91 1.25 -11.27
C SER A 63 24.06 2.54 -11.25
N LYS A 64 23.41 2.84 -12.39
CA LYS A 64 22.43 3.93 -12.46
C LYS A 64 21.30 3.71 -11.44
N GLU A 65 20.86 2.48 -11.29
CA GLU A 65 19.76 2.07 -10.42
C GLU A 65 20.10 2.26 -8.94
N ASP A 66 21.27 1.78 -8.49
CA ASP A 66 21.75 1.98 -7.11
C ASP A 66 21.91 3.46 -6.80
N ARG A 67 22.45 4.24 -7.75
CA ARG A 67 22.58 5.69 -7.61
C ARG A 67 21.22 6.38 -7.45
N LEU A 68 20.22 5.97 -8.24
CA LEU A 68 18.88 6.53 -8.17
C LEU A 68 18.18 6.16 -6.86
N PHE A 69 18.39 4.95 -6.33
CA PHE A 69 17.88 4.55 -5.03
C PHE A 69 18.28 5.56 -3.94
N PHE A 70 19.58 5.84 -3.78
CA PHE A 70 20.05 6.80 -2.77
C PHE A 70 19.46 8.19 -2.99
N LYS A 71 19.44 8.66 -4.26
CA LYS A 71 18.86 9.97 -4.59
C LYS A 71 17.39 10.07 -4.19
N TYR A 72 16.59 9.04 -4.47
CA TYR A 72 15.16 9.06 -4.13
C TYR A 72 14.92 8.85 -2.64
N LEU A 73 15.71 8.02 -1.96
CA LEU A 73 15.66 7.86 -0.50
C LEU A 73 15.95 9.20 0.19
N ASP A 74 17.00 9.91 -0.22
CA ASP A 74 17.35 11.22 0.34
C ASP A 74 16.21 12.25 0.15
N ARG A 75 15.58 12.27 -1.02
CA ARG A 75 14.44 13.17 -1.27
C ARG A 75 13.20 12.77 -0.45
N ALA A 76 12.90 11.49 -0.32
CA ALA A 76 11.79 10.99 0.49
C ALA A 76 11.97 11.32 1.98
N ASN A 77 13.21 11.41 2.47
CA ASN A 77 13.53 11.84 3.84
C ASN A 77 13.25 13.33 4.10
N ILE A 78 13.33 14.18 3.07
CA ILE A 78 13.16 15.64 3.22
C ILE A 78 11.67 16.04 3.19
N GLY A 79 10.76 15.08 2.94
CA GLY A 79 9.31 15.30 3.05
C GLY A 79 8.69 16.08 1.90
N GLU A 80 9.36 16.17 0.75
CA GLU A 80 8.73 16.62 -0.49
C GLU A 80 7.69 15.55 -0.92
N LYS A 81 6.40 15.89 -0.97
CA LYS A 81 5.31 14.93 -1.25
C LYS A 81 5.57 14.10 -2.51
N ALA A 82 5.91 14.78 -3.62
CA ALA A 82 6.22 14.12 -4.88
C ALA A 82 7.46 13.19 -4.81
N ALA A 83 8.35 13.40 -3.84
CA ALA A 83 9.52 12.55 -3.69
C ALA A 83 9.22 11.18 -3.09
N VAL A 84 8.16 11.07 -2.27
CA VAL A 84 7.74 9.77 -1.73
C VAL A 84 7.11 8.92 -2.84
N ASP A 85 6.28 9.51 -3.71
CA ASP A 85 5.79 8.86 -4.93
C ASP A 85 6.93 8.40 -5.84
N ASP A 86 7.92 9.27 -6.09
CA ASP A 86 9.10 8.94 -6.90
C ASP A 86 9.88 7.76 -6.29
N PHE A 87 10.07 7.76 -4.96
CA PHE A 87 10.79 6.70 -4.26
C PHE A 87 10.01 5.37 -4.28
N ALA A 88 8.70 5.41 -3.98
CA ALA A 88 7.81 4.27 -4.05
C ALA A 88 7.80 3.65 -5.45
N GLY A 89 7.63 4.49 -6.48
CA GLY A 89 7.68 4.04 -7.87
C GLY A 89 9.04 3.50 -8.29
N HIS A 90 10.14 4.00 -7.72
CA HIS A 90 11.48 3.48 -8.00
C HIS A 90 11.72 2.11 -7.37
N ILE A 91 11.35 1.92 -6.09
CA ILE A 91 11.54 0.62 -5.42
C ILE A 91 10.65 -0.48 -6.00
N LEU A 92 9.43 -0.15 -6.44
CA LEU A 92 8.55 -1.13 -7.10
C LEU A 92 9.12 -1.60 -8.45
N ARG A 93 9.68 -0.69 -9.25
CA ARG A 93 10.35 -1.03 -10.52
C ARG A 93 11.62 -1.84 -10.30
N MET A 94 12.43 -1.45 -9.32
CA MET A 94 13.66 -2.19 -8.95
C MET A 94 13.35 -3.64 -8.56
N LEU A 95 12.19 -3.86 -7.94
CA LEU A 95 11.71 -5.18 -7.57
C LEU A 95 10.79 -5.79 -8.62
N ASN A 96 10.75 -5.31 -9.87
CA ASN A 96 9.99 -5.93 -10.96
C ASN A 96 8.49 -6.17 -10.62
N PHE A 97 7.84 -5.21 -9.95
CA PHE A 97 6.38 -5.26 -9.76
C PHE A 97 5.61 -5.08 -11.08
N ASP A 98 6.27 -4.57 -12.11
CA ASP A 98 5.82 -4.39 -13.50
C ASP A 98 6.34 -5.46 -14.47
N ASP A 99 6.61 -6.67 -13.97
CA ASP A 99 7.00 -7.83 -14.79
C ASP A 99 5.81 -8.77 -15.06
N ASN A 100 5.89 -9.66 -16.06
CA ASN A 100 4.82 -10.59 -16.49
C ASN A 100 3.50 -9.85 -16.80
N ASP A 101 3.51 -8.99 -17.82
CA ASP A 101 2.37 -8.18 -18.30
C ASP A 101 1.77 -7.18 -17.31
N ARG A 102 2.32 -7.09 -16.09
CA ARG A 102 1.94 -6.08 -15.12
C ARG A 102 2.48 -4.71 -15.50
N SER A 103 1.77 -3.66 -15.07
CA SER A 103 2.23 -2.28 -15.26
C SER A 103 1.99 -1.44 -14.02
N ILE A 104 2.93 -0.52 -13.76
CA ILE A 104 2.79 0.50 -12.72
C ILE A 104 2.06 1.70 -13.31
N ALA A 105 0.87 1.98 -12.81
CA ALA A 105 0.12 3.21 -13.09
C ALA A 105 0.19 4.17 -11.91
N THR A 106 0.20 5.48 -12.19
CA THR A 106 0.24 6.53 -11.17
C THR A 106 -1.02 7.39 -11.24
N LYS A 107 -1.48 7.89 -10.09
CA LYS A 107 -2.57 8.88 -9.96
C LYS A 107 -3.89 8.44 -10.62
N ARG A 108 -4.24 7.16 -10.50
CA ARG A 108 -5.46 6.59 -11.11
C ARG A 108 -6.69 7.00 -10.30
N GLU A 109 -7.68 7.55 -10.98
CA GLU A 109 -8.98 7.85 -10.41
C GLU A 109 -9.90 6.65 -10.63
N LEU A 110 -10.47 6.16 -9.54
CA LEU A 110 -11.34 4.99 -9.46
C LEU A 110 -12.70 5.45 -8.93
N SER A 111 -13.79 4.84 -9.38
CA SER A 111 -15.13 5.21 -8.94
C SER A 111 -15.83 4.07 -8.23
N PHE A 112 -16.63 4.40 -7.22
CA PHE A 112 -17.56 3.47 -6.57
C PHE A 112 -18.77 4.22 -6.04
N THR A 113 -19.81 3.49 -5.65
CA THR A 113 -21.03 4.09 -5.10
C THR A 113 -21.03 4.00 -3.59
N MET A 114 -21.32 5.11 -2.92
CA MET A 114 -21.42 5.23 -1.48
C MET A 114 -22.64 6.07 -1.13
N CYS A 115 -23.51 5.56 -0.26
CA CYS A 115 -24.77 6.20 0.15
C CYS A 115 -25.60 6.67 -1.06
N GLY A 116 -25.76 5.80 -2.07
CA GLY A 116 -26.48 6.09 -3.32
C GLY A 116 -25.82 7.10 -4.28
N THR A 117 -24.62 7.61 -3.95
CA THR A 117 -23.91 8.61 -4.77
C THR A 117 -22.62 8.03 -5.35
N CYS A 118 -22.31 8.34 -6.60
CA CYS A 118 -21.01 8.01 -7.20
C CYS A 118 -19.92 8.90 -6.58
N VAL A 119 -18.90 8.28 -6.00
CA VAL A 119 -17.74 8.91 -5.38
C VAL A 119 -16.46 8.37 -6.01
N TRP A 120 -15.35 9.08 -5.78
CA TRP A 120 -14.06 8.78 -6.39
C TRP A 120 -13.02 8.45 -5.33
N ALA A 121 -12.07 7.57 -5.66
CA ALA A 121 -10.83 7.37 -4.93
C ALA A 121 -9.65 7.61 -5.87
N LYS A 122 -8.51 8.03 -5.35
CA LYS A 122 -7.32 8.32 -6.16
C LYS A 122 -6.11 7.57 -5.62
N ALA A 123 -5.79 6.45 -6.25
CA ALA A 123 -4.57 5.71 -5.92
C ALA A 123 -3.35 6.48 -6.45
N ASP A 124 -2.40 6.75 -5.56
CA ASP A 124 -1.15 7.43 -5.93
C ASP A 124 -0.30 6.53 -6.85
N ILE A 125 -0.19 5.23 -6.53
CA ILE A 125 0.37 4.20 -7.41
C ILE A 125 -0.53 2.95 -7.37
N ALA A 126 -0.74 2.32 -8.52
CA ALA A 126 -1.42 1.04 -8.65
C ALA A 126 -0.65 0.10 -9.56
N ILE A 127 -0.64 -1.20 -9.24
CA ILE A 127 -0.20 -2.25 -10.16
C ILE A 127 -1.43 -2.78 -10.87
N LEU A 128 -1.36 -2.84 -12.20
CA LEU A 128 -2.34 -3.49 -13.04
C LEU A 128 -1.76 -4.81 -13.54
N ASP A 129 -2.59 -5.85 -13.55
CA ASP A 129 -2.32 -7.17 -14.10
C ASP A 129 -3.45 -7.50 -15.09
N ASP A 130 -3.13 -7.64 -16.37
CA ASP A 130 -4.11 -7.77 -17.47
C ASP A 130 -5.29 -6.76 -17.37
N ALA A 131 -4.94 -5.48 -17.21
CA ALA A 131 -5.87 -4.36 -16.98
C ALA A 131 -6.67 -4.37 -15.67
N GLU A 132 -6.54 -5.40 -14.83
CA GLU A 132 -7.10 -5.42 -13.49
C GLU A 132 -6.17 -4.84 -12.45
N TYR A 133 -6.75 -4.11 -11.51
CA TYR A 133 -6.05 -3.66 -10.32
C TYR A 133 -5.66 -4.85 -9.43
N SER A 134 -4.38 -4.97 -9.10
CA SER A 134 -3.81 -6.06 -8.28
C SER A 134 -3.14 -5.58 -7.00
N LEU A 135 -2.57 -4.36 -6.96
CA LEU A 135 -1.98 -3.76 -5.76
C LEU A 135 -2.15 -2.25 -5.73
N MET A 136 -2.46 -1.69 -4.55
CA MET A 136 -2.55 -0.25 -4.32
C MET A 136 -1.41 0.24 -3.43
N VAL A 137 -0.84 1.40 -3.76
CA VAL A 137 0.06 2.14 -2.86
C VAL A 137 -0.46 3.55 -2.66
N GLN A 138 -0.61 3.92 -1.39
CA GLN A 138 -1.08 5.24 -0.99
C GLN A 138 -0.04 5.97 -0.16
N GLU A 139 0.33 7.16 -0.62
CA GLU A 139 1.25 8.07 0.08
C GLU A 139 0.48 8.97 1.06
N ASP A 140 1.12 9.41 2.14
CA ASP A 140 0.58 10.53 2.92
C ASP A 140 1.25 11.87 2.60
N LYS A 141 0.47 12.70 1.92
CA LYS A 141 0.71 14.12 1.62
C LYS A 141 0.71 15.03 2.86
N ARG A 142 0.39 14.56 4.07
CA ARG A 142 0.26 15.39 5.27
C ARG A 142 1.60 15.49 6.01
N THR A 143 1.92 16.70 6.45
CA THR A 143 3.20 17.07 7.09
C THR A 143 3.40 16.48 8.48
N THR A 144 2.36 15.89 9.08
CA THR A 144 2.43 15.22 10.38
C THR A 144 2.63 13.72 10.17
N VAL A 145 3.84 13.24 10.46
CA VAL A 145 4.32 11.84 10.34
C VAL A 145 3.48 10.81 11.12
N THR A 146 2.42 11.22 11.82
CA THR A 146 1.76 10.41 12.84
C THR A 146 0.64 9.50 12.33
N ASP A 147 -0.04 9.84 11.24
CA ASP A 147 -1.23 9.09 10.81
C ASP A 147 -1.01 8.40 9.47
N GLU A 148 -1.06 7.07 9.48
CA GLU A 148 -1.01 6.28 8.24
C GLU A 148 -2.28 6.53 7.41
N PRO A 149 -2.18 6.68 6.08
CA PRO A 149 -3.31 6.95 5.18
C PRO A 149 -4.20 5.70 4.95
N LYS A 150 -4.33 4.84 5.97
CA LYS A 150 -5.05 3.56 5.92
C LYS A 150 -6.52 3.68 5.46
N PRO A 151 -7.32 4.71 5.83
CA PRO A 151 -8.70 4.78 5.36
C PRO A 151 -8.80 5.07 3.86
N ARG A 152 -7.88 5.90 3.34
CA ARG A 152 -7.79 6.21 1.91
C ARG A 152 -7.39 4.98 1.10
N LEU A 153 -6.36 4.27 1.56
CA LEU A 153 -5.92 3.02 0.94
C LEU A 153 -7.03 1.95 0.90
N ILE A 154 -7.83 1.83 1.96
CA ILE A 154 -8.97 0.91 2.01
C ILE A 154 -10.07 1.34 1.02
N ALA A 155 -10.37 2.64 0.92
CA ALA A 155 -11.31 3.15 -0.08
C ALA A 155 -10.86 2.86 -1.52
N GLU A 156 -9.56 3.00 -1.80
CA GLU A 156 -8.96 2.67 -3.10
C GLU A 156 -9.08 1.19 -3.44
N ALA A 157 -8.84 0.30 -2.48
CA ALA A 157 -9.02 -1.14 -2.68
C ALA A 157 -10.49 -1.50 -2.95
N ILE A 158 -11.45 -0.85 -2.28
CA ILE A 158 -12.88 -1.01 -2.56
C ILE A 158 -13.21 -0.52 -3.98
N ALA A 159 -12.71 0.64 -4.38
CA ALA A 159 -12.92 1.18 -5.72
C ALA A 159 -12.31 0.26 -6.79
N ALA A 160 -11.10 -0.24 -6.57
CA ALA A 160 -10.43 -1.20 -7.44
C ALA A 160 -11.23 -2.51 -7.60
N PHE A 161 -11.82 -3.02 -6.51
CA PHE A 161 -12.71 -4.18 -6.58
C PHE A 161 -13.93 -3.93 -7.46
N VAL A 162 -14.58 -2.76 -7.28
CA VAL A 162 -15.75 -2.37 -8.08
C VAL A 162 -15.39 -2.23 -9.56
N GLU A 163 -14.30 -1.55 -9.89
CA GLU A 163 -13.85 -1.38 -11.29
C GLU A 163 -13.46 -2.72 -11.93
N ASN A 164 -12.70 -3.57 -11.23
CA ASN A 164 -12.35 -4.90 -11.73
C ASN A 164 -13.60 -5.74 -12.01
N ASN A 165 -14.59 -5.71 -11.12
CA ASN A 165 -15.83 -6.45 -11.31
C ASN A 165 -16.69 -5.94 -12.48
N ARG A 166 -16.49 -4.71 -12.96
CA ARG A 166 -17.14 -4.22 -14.19
C ARG A 166 -16.56 -4.86 -15.45
N LEU A 167 -15.30 -5.30 -15.40
CA LEU A 167 -14.60 -5.95 -16.51
C LEU A 167 -14.83 -7.48 -16.52
N ARG A 168 -15.24 -8.06 -15.39
CA ARG A 168 -15.41 -9.51 -15.22
C ARG A 168 -16.82 -9.99 -15.53
N VAL A 169 -16.91 -11.14 -16.19
CA VAL A 169 -18.16 -11.89 -16.39
C VAL A 169 -17.90 -13.37 -16.08
N PRO A 170 -18.39 -13.91 -14.94
CA PRO A 170 -19.16 -13.25 -13.89
C PRO A 170 -18.29 -12.39 -12.93
N PRO A 171 -18.89 -11.42 -12.21
CA PRO A 171 -18.21 -10.68 -11.15
C PRO A 171 -17.71 -11.58 -10.02
N LEU A 172 -16.61 -11.20 -9.36
CA LEU A 172 -16.13 -11.88 -8.16
C LEU A 172 -16.96 -11.48 -6.93
N PRO A 173 -17.32 -12.43 -6.05
CA PRO A 173 -17.99 -12.11 -4.78
C PRO A 173 -17.04 -11.48 -3.75
N GLN A 174 -15.73 -11.72 -3.87
CA GLN A 174 -14.71 -11.17 -3.00
C GLN A 174 -13.33 -11.19 -3.67
N LYS A 175 -12.42 -10.29 -3.26
CA LYS A 175 -11.00 -10.29 -3.61
C LYS A 175 -10.21 -9.68 -2.44
N THR A 176 -9.05 -10.23 -2.13
CA THR A 176 -8.12 -9.63 -1.17
C THR A 176 -7.06 -8.86 -1.93
N PHE A 177 -6.94 -7.57 -1.65
CA PHE A 177 -5.93 -6.72 -2.27
C PHE A 177 -4.70 -6.61 -1.37
N PRO A 178 -3.50 -7.01 -1.84
CA PRO A 178 -2.27 -6.52 -1.24
C PRO A 178 -2.17 -5.02 -1.46
N ALA A 179 -1.75 -4.29 -0.43
CA ALA A 179 -1.70 -2.85 -0.47
C ALA A 179 -0.58 -2.31 0.43
N ILE A 180 -0.09 -1.10 0.16
CA ILE A 180 1.03 -0.48 0.87
C ILE A 180 0.67 0.97 1.20
N THR A 181 0.93 1.42 2.42
CA THR A 181 1.01 2.87 2.70
C THR A 181 2.46 3.30 2.79
N MET A 182 2.77 4.51 2.33
CA MET A 182 4.10 5.11 2.49
C MET A 182 4.03 6.49 3.14
N VAL A 183 4.74 6.65 4.26
CA VAL A 183 4.99 7.94 4.92
C VAL A 183 6.50 8.14 4.95
N GLY A 184 7.02 9.03 4.12
CA GLY A 184 8.46 9.08 3.82
C GLY A 184 8.94 7.73 3.26
N PRO A 185 10.15 7.27 3.60
CA PRO A 185 10.66 5.96 3.18
C PRO A 185 10.23 4.82 4.12
N CYS A 186 9.00 4.88 4.68
CA CYS A 186 8.48 3.90 5.63
C CYS A 186 7.26 3.18 5.04
N PRO A 187 7.44 2.08 4.30
CA PRO A 187 6.31 1.26 3.86
C PRO A 187 5.69 0.49 5.04
N ILE A 188 4.36 0.40 5.03
CA ILE A 188 3.55 -0.48 5.88
C ILE A 188 2.64 -1.30 4.95
N PHE A 189 2.48 -2.58 5.26
CA PHE A 189 1.85 -3.55 4.37
C PHE A 189 0.44 -3.91 4.83
N TYR A 190 -0.47 -4.10 3.88
CA TYR A 190 -1.88 -4.38 4.14
C TYR A 190 -2.39 -5.52 3.26
N LYS A 191 -3.29 -6.33 3.81
CA LYS A 191 -4.18 -7.22 3.06
C LYS A 191 -5.60 -6.79 3.33
N ILE A 192 -6.28 -6.33 2.28
CA ILE A 192 -7.60 -5.72 2.37
C ILE A 192 -8.61 -6.66 1.70
N PRO A 193 -9.32 -7.51 2.47
CA PRO A 193 -10.41 -8.30 1.92
C PRO A 193 -11.58 -7.39 1.59
N VAL A 194 -11.96 -7.35 0.30
CA VAL A 194 -13.14 -6.65 -0.17
C VAL A 194 -14.16 -7.68 -0.61
N THR A 195 -15.39 -7.55 -0.11
CA THR A 195 -16.51 -8.44 -0.43
C THR A 195 -17.65 -7.64 -1.07
N GLN A 196 -18.50 -8.32 -1.83
CA GLN A 196 -19.72 -7.70 -2.36
C GLN A 196 -20.62 -7.19 -1.23
N ALA A 197 -20.71 -7.92 -0.10
CA ALA A 197 -21.49 -7.49 1.06
C ALA A 197 -21.00 -6.17 1.67
N LEU A 198 -19.68 -5.93 1.68
CA LEU A 198 -19.12 -4.64 2.08
C LEU A 198 -19.54 -3.55 1.10
N VAL A 199 -19.40 -3.80 -0.21
CA VAL A 199 -19.82 -2.85 -1.26
C VAL A 199 -21.30 -2.50 -1.15
N ASP A 200 -22.17 -3.50 -0.96
CA ASP A 200 -23.62 -3.29 -0.82
C ASP A 200 -23.95 -2.44 0.41
N ALA A 201 -23.24 -2.65 1.52
CA ALA A 201 -23.39 -1.84 2.73
C ALA A 201 -22.96 -0.38 2.49
N LEU A 202 -21.88 -0.15 1.74
CA LEU A 202 -21.49 1.20 1.32
C LEU A 202 -22.58 1.86 0.48
N ILE A 203 -23.11 1.16 -0.51
CA ILE A 203 -24.15 1.67 -1.42
C ILE A 203 -25.41 2.06 -0.64
N THR A 204 -25.86 1.18 0.24
CA THR A 204 -27.12 1.31 1.00
C THR A 204 -26.98 2.11 2.30
N ALA A 205 -25.78 2.60 2.61
CA ALA A 205 -25.46 3.28 3.87
C ALA A 205 -25.82 2.44 5.12
N GLN A 206 -25.63 1.13 5.05
CA GLN A 206 -25.91 0.20 6.14
C GLN A 206 -24.64 -0.12 6.93
N TYR A 207 -24.81 -0.48 8.21
CA TYR A 207 -23.72 -1.03 9.03
C TYR A 207 -23.56 -2.52 8.74
N PRO A 208 -22.40 -3.00 8.25
CA PRO A 208 -22.19 -4.44 8.07
C PRO A 208 -22.21 -5.16 9.42
N PRO A 209 -23.00 -6.25 9.58
CA PRO A 209 -23.05 -6.99 10.84
C PRO A 209 -21.74 -7.73 11.12
N GLN A 210 -21.05 -8.20 10.08
CA GLN A 210 -19.75 -8.86 10.18
C GLN A 210 -18.64 -7.85 9.91
N PRO A 211 -17.59 -7.79 10.75
CA PRO A 211 -16.50 -6.88 10.53
C PRO A 211 -15.65 -7.32 9.33
N THR A 212 -15.21 -6.35 8.54
CA THR A 212 -14.15 -6.59 7.56
C THR A 212 -12.81 -6.43 8.28
N ILE A 213 -12.05 -7.52 8.40
CA ILE A 213 -10.74 -7.51 9.07
C ILE A 213 -9.65 -7.26 8.03
N VAL A 214 -9.08 -6.06 8.06
CA VAL A 214 -7.91 -5.69 7.27
C VAL A 214 -6.66 -6.06 8.07
N GLN A 215 -5.79 -6.88 7.49
CA GLN A 215 -4.52 -7.21 8.12
C GLN A 215 -3.50 -6.11 7.83
N ARG A 216 -2.76 -5.69 8.85
CA ARG A 216 -1.66 -4.72 8.78
C ARG A 216 -0.38 -5.38 9.27
N LEU A 217 0.69 -5.23 8.51
CA LEU A 217 2.03 -5.67 8.89
C LEU A 217 2.96 -4.46 8.90
N VAL A 218 3.37 -4.08 10.11
CA VAL A 218 4.55 -3.24 10.30
C VAL A 218 5.78 -4.13 10.10
N PRO A 219 6.77 -3.72 9.28
CA PRO A 219 7.96 -4.53 9.06
C PRO A 219 8.63 -4.90 10.39
N PRO A 220 9.02 -6.17 10.60
CA PRO A 220 9.54 -6.67 11.88
C PRO A 220 11.00 -6.23 12.08
N VAL A 221 11.26 -4.93 12.05
CA VAL A 221 12.59 -4.36 12.19
C VAL A 221 13.07 -4.42 13.65
N PRO A 222 14.39 -4.37 13.91
CA PRO A 222 14.92 -4.51 15.27
C PRO A 222 14.41 -3.47 16.27
N ASP A 223 14.11 -2.25 15.81
CA ASP A 223 13.55 -1.18 16.62
C ASP A 223 12.27 -0.61 15.98
N PRO A 224 11.10 -1.23 16.28
CA PRO A 224 9.82 -0.79 15.74
C PRO A 224 9.45 0.64 16.18
N SER A 225 9.92 1.09 17.34
CA SER A 225 9.59 2.40 17.89
C SER A 225 10.19 3.55 17.08
N SER A 226 11.37 3.32 16.48
CA SER A 226 12.07 4.29 15.66
C SER A 226 11.82 4.12 14.16
N TYR A 227 11.17 3.02 13.75
CA TYR A 227 10.86 2.74 12.34
C TYR A 227 10.08 3.87 11.67
N ARG A 228 9.07 4.45 12.32
CA ARG A 228 8.29 5.57 11.76
C ARG A 228 9.12 6.82 11.48
N ARG A 229 10.25 7.00 12.18
CA ARG A 229 11.15 8.14 12.00
C ARG A 229 12.23 7.85 10.96
N HIS A 230 12.72 6.62 10.93
CA HIS A 230 13.92 6.28 10.16
C HIS A 230 13.65 5.40 8.93
N GLY A 231 12.51 4.71 8.84
CA GLY A 231 12.12 3.89 7.71
C GLY A 231 13.24 2.97 7.22
N MET A 232 13.52 3.06 5.92
CA MET A 232 14.60 2.33 5.23
C MET A 232 16.01 2.96 5.38
N ASN A 233 16.22 3.94 6.25
CA ASN A 233 17.56 4.52 6.44
C ASN A 233 18.55 3.56 7.14
N PRO A 234 18.20 2.91 8.27
CA PRO A 234 19.05 1.90 8.87
C PRO A 234 19.16 0.68 7.95
N LEU A 235 20.37 0.14 7.77
CA LEU A 235 20.64 -0.94 6.82
C LEU A 235 19.81 -2.19 7.10
N GLU A 236 19.64 -2.53 8.38
CA GLU A 236 18.86 -3.71 8.78
C GLU A 236 17.37 -3.52 8.48
N ASN A 237 16.81 -2.33 8.78
CA ASN A 237 15.44 -1.99 8.39
C ASN A 237 15.25 -2.09 6.88
N ARG A 238 16.20 -1.53 6.12
CA ARG A 238 16.18 -1.55 4.66
C ARG A 238 16.13 -2.97 4.12
N ARG A 239 16.97 -3.86 4.66
CA ARG A 239 17.00 -5.28 4.28
C ARG A 239 15.64 -5.93 4.53
N ILE A 240 15.11 -5.83 5.75
CA ILE A 240 13.82 -6.43 6.12
C ILE A 240 12.68 -5.88 5.28
N VAL A 241 12.65 -4.57 5.04
CA VAL A 241 11.64 -3.93 4.19
C VAL A 241 11.69 -4.47 2.76
N PHE A 242 12.89 -4.61 2.17
CA PHE A 242 13.02 -5.21 0.85
C PHE A 242 12.55 -6.67 0.81
N GLN A 243 12.80 -7.45 1.86
CA GLN A 243 12.28 -8.81 1.95
C GLN A 243 10.74 -8.85 2.09
N CYS A 244 10.14 -7.90 2.82
CA CYS A 244 8.69 -7.75 2.85
C CYS A 244 8.11 -7.35 1.49
N LEU A 245 8.76 -6.45 0.75
CA LEU A 245 8.34 -6.06 -0.60
C LEU A 245 8.43 -7.24 -1.58
N GLU A 246 9.49 -8.03 -1.51
CA GLU A 246 9.65 -9.26 -2.29
C GLU A 246 8.53 -10.28 -1.96
N ALA A 247 8.22 -10.46 -0.67
CA ALA A 247 7.09 -11.31 -0.24
C ALA A 247 5.74 -10.78 -0.74
N MET A 248 5.54 -9.46 -0.71
CA MET A 248 4.34 -8.80 -1.25
C MET A 248 4.20 -9.02 -2.75
N ARG A 249 5.30 -8.90 -3.51
CA ARG A 249 5.29 -9.19 -4.95
C ARG A 249 4.85 -10.62 -5.24
N GLY A 250 5.25 -11.57 -4.39
CA GLY A 250 4.81 -12.96 -4.47
C GLY A 250 3.30 -13.15 -4.32
N LEU A 251 2.59 -12.20 -3.67
CA LEU A 251 1.12 -12.22 -3.58
C LEU A 251 0.41 -11.79 -4.87
N LEU A 252 1.15 -11.22 -5.83
CA LEU A 252 0.61 -10.77 -7.11
C LEU A 252 0.65 -11.83 -8.20
N VAL A 253 1.23 -13.00 -7.92
CA VAL A 253 1.26 -14.13 -8.85
C VAL A 253 -0.04 -14.90 -8.64
N SER A 254 -1.05 -14.63 -9.46
CA SER A 254 -2.29 -15.41 -9.55
C SER A 254 -2.34 -16.22 -10.83
#